data_AF-A0A504IWD6-F1
#
_entry.id   AF-A0A504IWD6-F1
#
_cell.length_a   1.000
_cell.length_b   1.000
_cell.length_c   1.000
_cell.angle_alpha   90.00
_cell.angle_beta   90.00
_cell.angle_gamma   90.00
#
_symmetry.space_group_name_H-M   'P 1'
#
loop_
_entity.id
_entity.type
_entity.pdbx_description
1 polymer ?
#
loop_
_entity_poly.entity_id
_entity_poly.type
_entity_poly.pdbx_seq_one_letter_code
_entity_poly.pdbx_strand_id
1 'polypeptide(L)' 'MKKKRRITKRERVESVLITYKLVFNILGLEKYLSFPKGTIHKFLKYNRRLSSERINQIDKFIQEFIDHYEKEYKDD' A
#
# COMPACT_ATOMS: atom_id res chain seq x y z
N MET A 1 22.51 -20.35 10.55
CA MET A 1 21.38 -19.84 9.73
C MET A 1 21.04 -18.41 10.17
N LYS A 2 21.07 -17.40 9.29
CA LYS A 2 20.66 -16.04 9.65
C LYS A 2 19.13 -16.04 9.88
N LYS A 3 18.65 -15.65 11.06
CA LYS A 3 17.21 -15.47 11.34
C LYS A 3 16.61 -14.53 10.29
N LYS A 4 15.58 -14.96 9.55
CA LYS A 4 14.82 -14.08 8.65
C LYS A 4 14.23 -12.94 9.48
N ARG A 5 14.64 -11.70 9.18
CA ARG A 5 14.10 -10.49 9.81
C ARG A 5 12.60 -10.40 9.52
N ARG A 6 11.78 -10.11 10.54
CA ARG A 6 10.35 -9.83 10.33
C ARG A 6 10.21 -8.52 9.56
N ILE A 7 9.51 -8.56 8.42
CA ILE A 7 9.20 -7.37 7.63
C ILE A 7 8.15 -6.56 8.40
N THR A 8 8.44 -5.28 8.62
CA THR A 8 7.50 -4.38 9.29
C THR A 8 6.33 -4.05 8.37
N LYS A 9 5.19 -3.67 8.96
CA LYS A 9 4.02 -3.20 8.21
C LYS A 9 4.38 -2.14 7.17
N ARG A 10 5.17 -1.13 7.59
CA ARG A 10 5.64 -0.05 6.72
C ARG A 10 6.40 -0.60 5.52
N GLU A 11 7.37 -1.48 5.74
CA GLU A 11 8.18 -2.06 4.68
C GLU A 11 7.32 -2.86 3.69
N ARG A 12 6.28 -3.57 4.15
CA ARG A 12 5.34 -4.25 3.25
C ARG A 12 4.59 -3.25 2.36
N VAL A 13 4.00 -2.22 2.97
CA VAL A 13 3.24 -1.19 2.23
C VAL A 13 4.12 -0.46 1.23
N GLU A 14 5.29 0.00 1.67
CA GLU A 14 6.25 0.71 0.83
C GLU A 14 6.72 -0.17 -0.32
N SER A 15 7.00 -1.46 -0.06
CA SER A 15 7.34 -2.44 -1.11
C SER A 15 6.23 -2.63 -2.14
N VAL A 16 4.97 -2.75 -1.71
CA VAL A 16 3.81 -2.89 -2.62
C VAL A 16 3.68 -1.65 -3.49
N LEU A 17 3.74 -0.45 -2.90
CA LEU A 17 3.64 0.80 -3.64
C LEU A 17 4.76 0.95 -4.68
N ILE A 18 6.00 0.60 -4.33
CA ILE A 18 7.15 0.69 -5.24
C ILE A 18 7.03 -0.32 -6.38
N THR A 19 6.71 -1.58 -6.04
CA THR A 19 6.67 -2.70 -7.00
C THR A 19 5.54 -2.51 -8.01
N TYR A 20 4.37 -2.09 -7.56
CA TYR A 20 3.17 -2.00 -8.37
C TYR A 20 2.79 -0.56 -8.75
N LYS A 21 3.75 0.39 -8.69
CA LYS A 21 3.51 1.80 -9.02
C LYS A 21 2.96 2.05 -10.43
N LEU A 22 3.23 1.14 -11.37
CA LEU A 22 2.73 1.22 -12.76
C LEU A 22 1.34 0.61 -12.92
N VAL A 23 0.93 -0.27 -11.99
CA VAL A 23 -0.40 -0.91 -11.98
C VAL A 23 -1.40 -0.01 -11.27
N PHE A 24 -1.00 0.59 -10.16
CA PHE A 24 -1.89 1.47 -9.41
C PHE A 24 -2.07 2.81 -10.08
N ASN A 25 -3.33 3.23 -10.26
CA ASN A 25 -3.66 4.63 -10.45
C ASN A 25 -3.43 5.38 -9.13
N ILE A 26 -2.21 5.89 -8.92
CA ILE A 26 -1.80 6.54 -7.66
C ILE A 26 -2.68 7.74 -7.31
N LEU A 27 -3.13 8.53 -8.30
CA LEU A 27 -4.04 9.65 -8.05
C LEU A 27 -5.42 9.15 -7.60
N GLY A 28 -5.91 8.07 -8.19
CA GLY A 28 -7.14 7.41 -7.77
C GLY A 28 -7.03 6.89 -6.34
N LEU A 29 -5.92 6.25 -5.99
CA LEU A 29 -5.66 5.75 -4.63
C LEU A 29 -5.58 6.89 -3.61
N GLU A 30 -4.87 7.97 -3.93
CA GLU A 30 -4.82 9.16 -3.07
C GLU A 30 -6.22 9.75 -2.83
N LYS A 31 -7.06 9.83 -3.87
CA LYS A 31 -8.44 10.31 -3.75
C LYS A 31 -9.28 9.36 -2.88
N TYR A 32 -9.19 8.05 -3.13
CA TYR A 32 -9.93 7.03 -2.38
C TYR A 32 -9.60 7.08 -0.88
N LEU A 33 -8.31 7.20 -0.54
CA LEU A 33 -7.85 7.30 0.84
C LEU A 33 -7.95 8.71 1.43
N SER A 34 -8.54 9.66 0.70
CA SER A 34 -8.66 11.07 1.12
C SER A 34 -7.32 11.74 1.47
N PHE A 35 -6.25 11.35 0.76
CA PHE A 35 -4.94 11.95 0.92
C PHE A 35 -4.81 13.24 0.10
N PRO A 36 -4.00 14.20 0.56
CA PRO A 36 -3.63 15.34 -0.26
C PRO A 36 -3.01 14.87 -1.58
N LYS A 37 -3.41 15.49 -2.69
CA LYS A 37 -2.91 15.16 -4.03
C LYS A 37 -1.38 15.17 -4.07
N GLY A 38 -0.81 14.12 -4.63
CA GLY A 38 0.63 13.91 -4.76
C GLY A 38 1.33 13.41 -3.50
N THR A 39 0.59 13.02 -2.45
CA THR A 39 1.18 12.44 -1.22
C THR A 39 1.99 11.18 -1.49
N ILE A 40 1.39 10.20 -2.18
CA ILE A 40 2.03 8.93 -2.54
C ILE A 40 3.00 9.17 -3.69
N HIS A 41 2.71 10.08 -4.64
CA HIS A 41 3.67 10.46 -5.68
C HIS A 41 4.99 11.00 -5.11
N LYS A 42 4.93 11.85 -4.08
CA LYS A 42 6.13 12.39 -3.44
C LYS A 42 6.94 11.28 -2.75
N PHE A 43 6.26 10.29 -2.17
CA PHE A 43 6.93 9.09 -1.67
C PHE A 43 7.63 8.34 -2.81
N LEU A 44 6.92 8.01 -3.89
CA LEU A 44 7.48 7.22 -5.00
C LEU A 44 8.59 7.93 -5.78
N LYS A 45 8.51 9.25 -5.96
CA LYS A 45 9.47 10.02 -6.77
C LYS A 45 10.66 10.55 -5.97
N TYR A 46 10.41 10.99 -4.73
CA TYR A 46 11.41 11.70 -3.93
C TYR A 46 11.76 10.97 -2.62
N ASN A 47 11.26 9.75 -2.43
CA ASN A 47 11.37 8.99 -1.18
C ASN A 47 10.87 9.78 0.05
N ARG A 48 9.89 10.69 -0.15
CA ARG A 48 9.30 11.46 0.95
C ARG A 48 8.51 10.54 1.86
N ARG A 49 8.94 10.41 3.12
CA ARG A 49 8.35 9.50 4.10
C ARG A 49 6.84 9.75 4.28
N LEU A 50 6.06 8.67 4.18
CA LEU A 50 4.64 8.66 4.56
C LEU A 50 4.50 8.61 6.09
N SER A 51 3.51 9.32 6.64
CA SER A 51 3.19 9.22 8.07
C SER A 51 2.74 7.80 8.44
N SER A 52 2.91 7.40 9.70
CA SER A 52 2.48 6.08 10.16
C SER A 52 0.97 5.88 10.01
N GLU A 53 0.18 6.94 10.18
CA GLU A 53 -1.26 6.94 9.91
C GLU A 53 -1.57 6.58 8.45
N ARG A 54 -0.91 7.23 7.49
CA ARG A 54 -1.09 6.94 6.06
C ARG A 54 -0.67 5.50 5.72
N ILE A 55 0.42 5.02 6.32
CA ILE A 55 0.85 3.62 6.18
C ILE A 55 -0.25 2.67 6.66
N ASN A 56 -0.87 2.96 7.81
CA ASN A 56 -1.96 2.13 8.34
C ASN A 56 -3.20 2.15 7.44
N GLN A 57 -3.56 3.31 6.89
CA GLN A 57 -4.68 3.44 5.96
C GLN A 57 -4.44 2.65 4.65
N ILE A 58 -3.24 2.73 4.10
CA ILE A 58 -2.88 1.95 2.89
C ILE A 58 -2.82 0.45 3.20
N ASP A 59 -2.23 0.04 4.33
CA ASP A 59 -2.20 -1.36 4.77
C ASP A 59 -3.63 -1.93 4.89
N LYS A 60 -4.54 -1.17 5.52
CA LYS A 60 -5.94 -1.56 5.66
C LYS A 60 -6.62 -1.74 4.30
N PHE A 61 -6.48 -0.78 3.39
CA PHE A 61 -7.03 -0.87 2.04
C PHE A 61 -6.52 -2.11 1.28
N ILE A 62 -5.23 -2.41 1.37
CA ILE A 62 -4.65 -3.59 0.71
C ILE A 62 -5.23 -4.89 1.28
N GLN A 63 -5.41 -4.97 2.60
CA GLN A 63 -6.05 -6.14 3.22
C GLN A 63 -7.50 -6.29 2.77
N GLU A 64 -8.29 -5.21 2.79
CA GLU A 64 -9.68 -5.24 2.31
C GLU A 64 -9.78 -5.66 0.83
N PHE A 65 -8.85 -5.19 0.00
CA PHE A 65 -8.76 -5.60 -1.41
C PHE A 65 -8.48 -7.11 -1.56
N ILE A 66 -7.53 -7.65 -0.80
CA ILE A 66 -7.19 -9.08 -0.81
C ILE A 66 -8.36 -9.91 -0.29
N ASP A 67 -8.94 -9.52 0.85
CA ASP A 67 -10.07 -10.22 1.46
C ASP A 67 -11.27 -10.26 0.52
N HIS A 68 -11.52 -9.17 -0.22
CA HIS A 68 -12.58 -9.15 -1.22
C HIS A 68 -12.27 -10.10 -2.39
N TYR A 69 -11.06 -10.04 -2.94
CA TYR A 69 -10.64 -10.94 -4.02
C TYR A 69 -10.72 -12.42 -3.62
N GLU A 70 -10.31 -12.78 -2.40
CA GLU A 70 -10.34 -14.17 -1.93
C GLU A 70 -11.75 -14.67 -1.60
N LYS A 71 -12.66 -13.78 -1.18
CA LYS A 71 -14.06 -14.17 -0.90
C LYS A 71 -14.79 -14.56 -2.17
N GLU A 72 -14.68 -13.75 -3.23
CA GLU A 72 -15.32 -14.01 -4.51
C GLU A 72 -14.79 -15.30 -5.18
N TYR A 73 -13.65 -15.83 -4.74
CA TYR A 73 -13.06 -17.08 -5.26
C TYR A 73 -13.45 -18.34 -4.47
N LYS A 74 -14.18 -18.21 -3.36
CA LYS A 74 -14.57 -19.34 -2.49
C LYS A 74 -16.01 -19.81 -2.69
N ASP A 75 -16.75 -19.14 -3.57
CA ASP A 75 -18.15 -19.48 -3.89
C ASP A 75 -18.28 -20.33 -5.18
N ASP A 76 -17.17 -20.87 -5.71
CA ASP A 76 -17.07 -21.91 -6.75
C ASP A 76 -16.58 -23.24 -6.16
#